data_AF-A2TNA7-F1
#
_entry.id   AF-A2TNA7-F1
#
_cell.length_a   1.000
_cell.length_b   1.000
_cell.length_c   1.000
_cell.angle_alpha   90.00
_cell.angle_beta   90.00
_cell.angle_gamma   90.00
#
_symmetry.space_group_name_H-M   'P 1'
#
loop_
_entity.id
_entity.type
_entity.pdbx_description
1 polymer ?
#
loop_
_entity_poly.entity_id
_entity_poly.type
_entity_poly.pdbx_seq_one_letter_code
_entity_poly.pdbx_strand_id
1 'polypeptide(L)' 'TYGTVFKAKNRETHEIVALKRVRLDDDDEGVPSSALREICLLKELKHKNIV' A
#
# COMPACT_ATOMS: atom_id res chain seq x y z
N THR A 1 -10.47 3.00 -8.44
CA THR A 1 -10.91 3.18 -7.03
C THR A 1 -10.18 2.30 -6.04
N TYR A 2 -9.71 1.08 -6.36
CA TYR A 2 -8.72 0.43 -5.51
C TYR A 2 -7.67 -0.24 -6.41
N GLY A 3 -6.39 -0.01 -6.13
CA GLY A 3 -5.30 -0.66 -6.84
C GLY A 3 -5.41 -2.20 -6.81
N THR A 4 -4.67 -2.89 -7.66
CA THR A 4 -4.66 -4.37 -7.64
C THR A 4 -3.89 -4.85 -6.41
N VAL A 5 -4.47 -5.77 -5.63
CA VAL A 5 -3.81 -6.41 -4.48
C VAL A 5 -3.35 -7.82 -4.85
N PHE A 6 -2.10 -8.14 -4.53
CA PHE A 6 -1.49 -9.44 -4.80
C PHE A 6 -1.08 -10.11 -3.50
N LYS A 7 -1.25 -11.43 -3.42
CA LYS A 7 -0.61 -12.26 -2.38
C LYS A 7 0.81 -12.57 -2.83
N ALA A 8 1.80 -12.30 -1.98
CA ALA A 8 3.20 -12.56 -2.26
C ALA A 8 3.89 -13.22 -1.06
N LYS A 9 5.12 -13.71 -1.28
CA LYS A 9 6.00 -14.24 -0.25
C LYS A 9 7.28 -13.42 -0.21
N ASN A 10 7.64 -12.87 0.96
CA ASN A 10 8.91 -12.20 1.14
C ASN A 10 10.05 -13.21 0.92
N ARG A 11 11.05 -12.86 0.10
CA ARG A 11 12.14 -13.76 -0.28
C ARG A 11 13.13 -14.01 0.88
N GLU A 12 13.31 -13.03 1.76
CA GLU A 12 14.24 -13.10 2.89
C GLU A 12 13.57 -13.69 4.12
N THR A 13 12.39 -13.18 4.50
CA THR A 13 11.69 -13.61 5.73
C THR A 13 10.75 -14.78 5.52
N HIS A 14 10.45 -15.15 4.26
CA HIS A 14 9.45 -16.16 3.90
C HIS A 14 8.01 -15.89 4.36
N GLU A 15 7.73 -14.70 4.88
CA GLU A 15 6.40 -14.28 5.31
C GLU A 15 5.45 -14.07 4.11
N ILE A 16 4.18 -14.44 4.30
CA ILE A 16 3.12 -14.17 3.32
C ILE A 16 2.59 -12.75 3.53
N VAL A 17 2.65 -11.93 2.49
CA VAL A 17 2.26 -10.51 2.54
C VAL A 17 1.26 -10.15 1.45
N ALA A 18 0.53 -9.06 1.66
CA ALA A 18 -0.31 -8.43 0.64
C ALA A 18 0.43 -7.24 0.01
N LEU A 19 0.49 -7.19 -1.32
CA LEU A 19 1.08 -6.08 -2.08
C LEU A 19 -0.03 -5.30 -2.77
N LYS A 20 -0.28 -4.06 -2.33
CA LYS A 20 -1.22 -3.15 -2.99
C LYS A 20 -0.48 -2.34 -4.06
N ARG A 21 -0.72 -2.63 -5.33
CA ARG A 21 -0.16 -1.88 -6.46
C ARG A 21 -0.97 -0.60 -6.68
N VAL A 22 -0.38 0.53 -6.31
CA VAL A 22 -0.91 1.86 -6.62
C VAL A 22 -0.62 2.15 -8.10
N ARG A 23 -1.65 2.53 -8.86
CA ARG A 23 -1.44 3.06 -10.22
C ARG A 23 -1.01 4.51 -10.08
N LEU A 24 0.14 4.82 -10.65
CA LEU A 24 0.50 6.19 -10.95
C LEU A 24 -0.08 6.44 -12.34
N ASP A 25 -1.00 7.39 -12.46
CA ASP A 25 -1.48 7.78 -13.79
C ASP A 25 -0.31 8.48 -14.51
N ASP A 26 -0.18 8.28 -15.83
CA ASP A 26 0.95 8.81 -16.63
C ASP A 26 0.95 10.35 -16.76
N ASP A 27 -0.08 11.02 -16.24
CA ASP A 27 -0.13 12.48 -16.16
C ASP A 27 0.78 12.97 -15.00
N ASP A 28 1.57 14.01 -15.26
CA ASP A 28 2.65 14.61 -14.46
C ASP A 28 2.40 14.93 -12.95
N GLU A 29 1.30 14.46 -12.33
CA GLU A 29 0.93 14.73 -10.94
C GLU A 29 1.65 13.85 -9.88
N GLY A 30 2.51 12.93 -10.30
CA GLY A 30 3.33 12.13 -9.38
C GLY A 30 2.51 11.16 -8.53
N VAL A 31 2.78 11.06 -7.22
CA VAL A 31 2.08 10.10 -6.34
C VAL A 31 0.68 10.65 -6.02
N PRO A 32 -0.41 9.88 -6.28
CA PRO A 32 -1.76 10.34 -5.97
C PRO A 32 -1.93 10.74 -4.51
N SER A 33 -2.54 11.90 -4.25
CA SER A 33 -2.78 12.42 -2.90
C SER A 33 -3.60 11.46 -2.02
N SER A 34 -4.49 10.69 -2.63
CA SER A 34 -5.25 9.61 -1.98
C SER A 34 -4.34 8.51 -1.44
N ALA A 35 -3.31 8.10 -2.21
CA ALA A 35 -2.34 7.10 -1.78
C ALA A 35 -1.44 7.63 -0.65
N LEU A 36 -1.00 8.89 -0.74
CA LEU A 36 -0.24 9.54 0.34
C LEU A 36 -1.04 9.59 1.63
N ARG A 37 -2.32 9.98 1.56
CA ARG A 37 -3.21 10.03 2.72
C ARG A 37 -3.37 8.66 3.38
N GLU A 38 -3.59 7.61 2.59
CA GLU A 38 -3.66 6.24 3.11
C GLU A 38 -2.36 5.84 3.85
N ILE A 39 -1.20 6.11 3.26
CA ILE A 39 0.10 5.76 3.85
C ILE A 39 0.33 6.52 5.17
N CYS A 40 0.05 7.82 5.20
CA CYS A 40 0.24 8.62 6.42
C CYS A 40 -0.66 8.13 7.56
N LEU A 41 -1.94 7.85 7.27
CA LEU A 41 -2.87 7.33 8.28
C LEU A 41 -2.41 5.96 8.81
N LEU A 42 -2.02 5.04 7.92
CA LEU A 42 -1.56 3.71 8.35
C LEU A 42 -0.25 3.75 9.17
N LYS A 43 0.64 4.72 8.89
CA LYS A 43 1.88 4.89 9.68
C LYS A 43 1.62 5.37 11.11
N GLU A 44 0.58 6.16 11.32
CA GLU A 44 0.20 6.70 12.64
C GLU A 44 -0.64 5.70 13.45
N LEU A 45 -1.41 4.84 12.78
CA LEU A 45 -2.31 3.88 13.42
C LEU A 45 -1.57 2.60 13.83
N LYS A 46 -1.10 2.55 15.09
CA LYS A 46 -0.51 1.34 15.69
C LYS A 46 -1.49 0.69 16.66
N HIS A 47 -2.34 -0.20 16.16
CA HIS A 47 -3.30 -0.93 16.99
C HIS A 47 -3.45 -2.38 16.50
N LYS A 48 -3.60 -3.34 17.43
CA LYS A 48 -3.69 -4.78 17.12
C LYS A 48 -4.84 -5.19 16.17
N ASN A 49 -5.83 -4.30 16.01
CA ASN A 49 -7.02 -4.52 15.17
C ASN A 49 -7.06 -3.60 13.94
N ILE A 50 -5.98 -2.88 13.66
CA ILE A 50 -5.83 -2.05 12.46
C ILE A 50 -4.66 -2.62 11.68
N VAL A 51 -4.87 -2.78 10.37
CA VAL A 51 -3.90 -3.32 9.41
C VAL A 51 -2.76 -2.34 9.18
#